data_AF-A0A1P8RSG6-F1
#
_entry.id   AF-A0A1P8RSG6-F1
#
_cell.length_a   1.000
_cell.length_b   1.000
_cell.length_c   1.000
_cell.angle_alpha   90.00
_cell.angle_beta   90.00
_cell.angle_gamma   90.00
#
_symmetry.space_group_name_H-M   'P 1'
#
loop_
_entity.id
_entity.type
_entity.pdbx_description
1 polymer ?
#
loop_
_entity_poly.entity_id
_entity_poly.type
_entity_poly.pdbx_seq_one_letter_code
_entity_poly.pdbx_strand_id
1 'polypeptide(L)'
;MNKIPNKIKYLIGGISALIFFLFFFGIINPFGLNDSLQKITGYFFGLNFNNLDYFAISSIPIFGMLLNSKRLEFKTTDLIKDILIIILFVFVTITIGLYILTFIGKPDNPLIPQYLISEPFFLYSTIIIGIGIGLPFLLINRTAKLDEVNEIGTEK
;
A
#
# COMPACT_ATOMS: atom_id res chain seq x y z
N MET A 1 6.98 -4.86 18.96
CA MET A 1 6.90 -6.21 18.33
C MET A 1 6.82 -7.39 19.30
N ASN A 2 7.23 -7.26 20.57
CA ASN A 2 7.30 -8.41 21.52
C ASN A 2 5.94 -9.04 21.86
N LYS A 3 4.84 -8.30 21.68
CA LYS A 3 3.47 -8.76 21.94
C LYS A 3 2.93 -9.74 20.89
N ILE A 4 3.53 -9.78 19.70
CA ILE A 4 3.05 -10.62 18.59
C ILE A 4 3.75 -11.99 18.70
N PRO A 5 3.01 -13.11 18.73
CA PRO A 5 3.59 -14.45 18.81
C PRO A 5 4.56 -14.72 17.66
N ASN A 6 5.69 -15.39 17.94
CA ASN A 6 6.70 -15.67 16.92
C ASN A 6 6.15 -16.49 15.73
N LYS A 7 5.24 -17.43 16.00
CA LYS A 7 4.54 -18.19 14.94
C LYS A 7 3.84 -17.26 13.93
N ILE A 8 3.21 -16.19 14.41
CA ILE A 8 2.53 -15.20 13.55
C ILE A 8 3.54 -14.37 12.76
N LYS A 9 4.66 -13.96 13.38
CA LYS A 9 5.74 -13.25 12.66
C LYS A 9 6.28 -14.07 11.49
N TYR A 10 6.56 -15.36 11.73
CA TYR A 10 7.03 -16.26 10.68
C TYR A 10 5.97 -16.49 9.60
N LEU A 11 4.70 -16.65 9.99
CA LEU A 11 3.60 -16.79 9.04
C LEU A 11 3.48 -15.56 8.13
N ILE A 12 3.52 -14.35 8.69
CA ILE A 12 3.46 -13.10 7.93
C ILE A 12 4.66 -12.98 7.00
N GLY A 13 5.87 -13.24 7.49
CA GLY A 13 7.07 -13.25 6.65
C GLY A 13 6.96 -14.26 5.50
N GLY A 14 6.47 -15.46 5.77
CA GLY A 14 6.23 -16.50 4.77
C GLY A 14 5.19 -16.09 3.72
N ILE A 15 4.07 -15.49 4.15
CA ILE A 15 3.04 -14.97 3.23
C ILE A 15 3.61 -13.85 2.36
N SER A 16 4.34 -12.90 2.95
CA SER A 16 4.99 -11.82 2.20
C SER A 16 5.99 -12.36 1.18
N ALA A 17 6.85 -13.30 1.57
CA ALA A 17 7.80 -13.92 0.64
C ALA A 17 7.08 -14.68 -0.48
N LEU A 18 6.02 -15.43 -0.16
CA LEU A 18 5.22 -16.15 -1.15
C LEU A 18 4.59 -15.17 -2.16
N ILE A 19 3.96 -14.09 -1.69
CA ILE A 19 3.37 -13.06 -2.55
C ILE A 19 4.45 -12.45 -3.45
N PHE A 20 5.63 -12.13 -2.91
CA PHE A 20 6.72 -11.59 -3.70
C PHE A 20 7.14 -12.54 -4.83
N PHE A 21 7.36 -13.82 -4.54
CA PHE A 21 7.75 -14.80 -5.55
C PHE A 21 6.65 -15.03 -6.60
N LEU A 22 5.37 -15.02 -6.19
CA LEU A 22 4.25 -15.13 -7.12
C LEU A 22 4.22 -13.97 -8.13
N PHE A 23 4.56 -12.75 -7.69
CA PHE A 23 4.72 -11.61 -8.59
C PHE A 23 6.00 -11.68 -9.42
N PHE A 24 7.13 -12.00 -8.79
CA PHE A 24 8.44 -12.04 -9.44
C PHE A 24 8.50 -13.06 -10.59
N PHE A 25 7.88 -14.23 -10.41
CA PHE A 25 7.79 -15.24 -11.47
C PHE A 25 6.62 -15.01 -12.44
N GLY A 26 5.85 -13.93 -12.27
CA GLY A 26 4.71 -13.61 -13.14
C GLY A 26 3.53 -14.58 -13.05
N ILE A 27 3.48 -15.42 -12.00
CA ILE A 27 2.39 -16.38 -11.76
C ILE A 27 1.11 -15.62 -11.43
N ILE A 28 1.24 -14.58 -10.61
CA ILE A 28 0.21 -13.56 -10.43
C ILE A 28 0.73 -12.37 -11.19
N ASN A 29 0.09 -12.01 -12.29
CA ASN A 29 0.28 -10.70 -12.89
C ASN A 29 -0.82 -9.80 -12.32
N PRO A 30 -0.51 -8.85 -11.43
CA PRO A 30 -1.50 -7.93 -10.92
C PRO A 30 -2.14 -7.10 -12.05
N PHE A 31 -1.61 -7.12 -13.29
CA PHE A 31 -1.88 -6.12 -14.31
C PHE A 31 -2.40 -6.62 -15.67
N GLY A 32 -3.22 -7.68 -15.67
CA GLY A 32 -4.35 -7.71 -16.62
C GLY A 32 -5.24 -6.45 -16.50
N LEU A 33 -5.10 -5.72 -15.39
CA LEU A 33 -5.72 -4.43 -15.11
C LEU A 33 -5.38 -3.32 -16.12
N ASN A 34 -4.18 -3.23 -16.72
CA ASN A 34 -3.91 -2.14 -17.68
C ASN A 34 -4.83 -2.24 -18.91
N ASP A 35 -4.99 -3.45 -19.45
CA ASP A 35 -5.92 -3.71 -20.56
C ASP A 35 -7.38 -3.48 -20.13
N SER A 36 -7.76 -3.93 -18.92
CA SER A 36 -9.11 -3.71 -18.38
C SER A 36 -9.40 -2.22 -18.13
N LEU A 37 -8.44 -1.48 -17.57
CA LEU A 37 -8.54 -0.05 -17.29
C LEU A 37 -8.60 0.74 -18.58
N GLN A 38 -7.80 0.38 -19.60
CA GLN A 38 -7.87 0.99 -20.92
C GLN A 38 -9.24 0.73 -21.56
N LYS A 39 -9.78 -0.49 -21.47
CA LYS A 39 -11.13 -0.81 -21.98
C LYS A 39 -12.23 0.02 -21.30
N ILE A 40 -12.12 0.29 -20.00
CA ILE A 40 -13.12 1.02 -19.23
C ILE A 40 -12.98 2.54 -19.41
N THR A 41 -11.76 3.06 -19.43
CA THR A 41 -11.48 4.50 -19.39
C THR A 41 -11.13 5.11 -20.74
N GLY A 42 -10.80 4.27 -21.74
CA GLY A 42 -10.27 4.71 -23.02
C GLY A 42 -8.86 5.29 -22.96
N TYR A 43 -8.20 5.25 -21.80
CA TYR A 43 -6.87 5.84 -21.59
C TYR A 43 -5.82 4.76 -21.28
N PHE A 44 -4.67 4.85 -21.92
CA PHE A 44 -3.52 3.99 -21.64
C PHE A 44 -2.68 4.61 -20.52
N PHE A 45 -2.62 3.96 -19.36
CA PHE A 45 -1.99 4.52 -18.16
C PHE A 45 -0.46 4.37 -18.11
N GLY A 46 0.18 3.66 -19.05
CA GLY A 46 1.64 3.63 -19.17
C GLY A 46 2.43 3.16 -17.94
N LEU A 47 1.76 2.55 -16.95
CA LEU A 47 2.39 2.10 -15.71
C LEU A 47 3.35 0.96 -15.99
N ASN A 48 4.60 1.13 -15.55
CA ASN A 48 5.66 0.14 -15.73
C ASN A 48 6.05 -0.42 -14.38
N PHE A 49 5.32 -1.44 -13.94
CA PHE A 49 5.58 -2.10 -12.67
C PHE A 49 6.93 -2.81 -12.69
N ASN A 50 7.73 -2.54 -11.66
CA ASN A 50 9.05 -3.11 -11.50
C ASN A 50 9.12 -3.99 -10.23
N ASN A 51 10.27 -4.63 -10.01
CA ASN A 51 10.48 -5.50 -8.86
C ASN A 51 10.31 -4.79 -7.50
N LEU A 52 10.53 -3.46 -7.43
CA LEU A 52 10.32 -2.69 -6.21
C LEU A 52 8.83 -2.53 -5.90
N ASP A 53 7.97 -2.44 -6.91
CA ASP A 53 6.52 -2.44 -6.70
C ASP A 53 6.04 -3.77 -6.14
N TYR A 54 6.53 -4.87 -6.70
CA TYR A 54 6.22 -6.21 -6.20
C TYR A 54 6.69 -6.39 -4.77
N PHE A 55 7.90 -5.91 -4.47
CA PHE A 55 8.44 -5.88 -3.12
C PHE A 55 7.56 -5.05 -2.18
N ALA A 56 7.19 -3.82 -2.58
CA ALA A 56 6.35 -2.94 -1.78
C ALA A 56 4.97 -3.56 -1.49
N ILE A 57 4.28 -4.09 -2.50
CA ILE A 57 2.98 -4.76 -2.32
C ILE A 57 3.11 -6.00 -1.45
N SER A 58 4.13 -6.83 -1.69
CA SER A 58 4.36 -8.05 -0.90
C SER A 58 4.69 -7.76 0.57
N SER A 59 5.18 -6.55 0.88
CA SER A 59 5.49 -6.12 2.24
C SER A 59 4.28 -5.63 3.04
N ILE A 60 3.11 -5.44 2.41
CA ILE A 60 1.89 -4.97 3.07
C ILE A 60 1.53 -5.77 4.33
N PRO A 61 1.58 -7.13 4.35
CA PRO A 61 1.34 -7.90 5.56
C PRO A 61 2.31 -7.56 6.71
N ILE A 62 3.58 -7.30 6.39
CA ILE A 62 4.59 -6.87 7.38
C ILE A 62 4.24 -5.50 7.94
N PHE A 63 3.86 -4.54 7.09
CA PHE A 63 3.41 -3.23 7.57
C PHE A 63 2.11 -3.32 8.38
N GLY A 64 1.19 -4.22 8.03
CA GLY A 64 -0.01 -4.48 8.84
C GLY A 64 0.35 -4.99 10.24
N MET A 65 1.34 -5.87 10.32
CA MET A 65 1.91 -6.33 11.59
C MET A 65 2.55 -5.19 12.39
N LEU A 66 3.32 -4.30 11.72
CA LEU A 66 3.93 -3.14 12.36
C LEU A 66 2.89 -2.18 12.91
N LEU A 67 1.83 -1.88 12.14
CA LEU A 67 0.72 -1.05 12.57
C LEU A 67 -0.03 -1.67 13.76
N ASN A 68 -0.26 -2.98 13.71
CA ASN A 68 -0.88 -3.73 14.81
C ASN A 68 -0.04 -3.71 16.09
N SER A 69 1.29 -3.71 15.95
CA SER A 69 2.21 -3.72 17.09
C SER A 69 2.13 -2.46 17.96
N LYS A 70 1.52 -1.37 17.47
CA LYS A 70 1.23 -0.16 18.24
C LYS A 70 0.08 -0.35 19.24
N ARG A 71 -0.71 -1.44 19.16
CA ARG A 71 -1.83 -1.72 20.08
C ARG A 71 -1.35 -2.19 21.46
N LEU A 72 -2.24 -2.04 22.44
CA LEU A 72 -2.00 -2.51 23.81
C LEU A 72 -1.94 -4.04 23.89
N GLU A 73 -2.86 -4.74 23.24
CA GLU A 73 -2.95 -6.19 23.23
C GLU A 73 -2.96 -6.73 21.80
N PHE A 74 -2.46 -7.95 21.62
CA PHE A 74 -2.50 -8.64 20.34
C PHE A 74 -3.82 -9.40 20.18
N LYS A 75 -4.52 -9.13 19.07
CA LYS A 75 -5.69 -9.89 18.61
C LYS A 75 -5.55 -10.14 17.12
N THR A 76 -5.73 -11.40 16.70
CA THR A 76 -5.60 -11.80 15.29
C THR A 76 -6.61 -11.08 14.38
N THR A 77 -7.82 -10.85 14.88
CA THR A 77 -8.87 -10.10 14.15
C THR A 77 -8.45 -8.66 13.89
N ASP A 78 -7.79 -8.01 14.85
CA ASP A 78 -7.27 -6.65 14.68
C ASP A 78 -6.09 -6.61 13.72
N LEU A 79 -5.24 -7.64 13.69
CA LEU A 79 -4.17 -7.75 12.71
C LEU A 79 -4.72 -7.82 11.29
N ILE A 80 -5.76 -8.63 11.05
CA ILE A 80 -6.40 -8.72 9.73
C ILE A 80 -6.99 -7.37 9.33
N LYS A 81 -7.68 -6.69 10.24
CA LYS A 81 -8.19 -5.32 10.00
C LYS A 81 -7.07 -4.34 9.64
N ASP A 82 -5.95 -4.41 10.32
CA ASP A 82 -4.82 -3.51 10.10
C ASP A 82 -4.17 -3.75 8.73
N ILE A 83 -4.07 -5.00 8.28
CA ILE A 83 -3.65 -5.34 6.92
C ILE A 83 -4.65 -4.79 5.90
N LEU A 84 -5.95 -4.99 6.10
CA LEU A 84 -7.00 -4.50 5.19
C LEU A 84 -7.02 -2.97 5.08
N ILE A 85 -6.79 -2.27 6.20
CA ILE A 85 -6.65 -0.81 6.20
C ILE A 85 -5.50 -0.38 5.29
N ILE A 86 -4.33 -1.01 5.42
CA ILE A 86 -3.19 -0.66 4.56
C ILE A 86 -3.50 -0.94 3.09
N ILE A 87 -4.12 -2.07 2.77
CA ILE A 87 -4.56 -2.40 1.40
C ILE A 87 -5.50 -1.31 0.87
N LEU A 88 -6.46 -0.85 1.67
CA LEU A 88 -7.40 0.21 1.28
C LEU A 88 -6.67 1.53 0.97
N PHE A 89 -5.72 1.94 1.81
CA PHE A 89 -4.95 3.17 1.58
C PHE A 89 -4.06 3.06 0.34
N VAL A 90 -3.44 1.90 0.10
CA VAL A 90 -2.69 1.62 -1.14
C VAL A 90 -3.62 1.71 -2.35
N PHE A 91 -4.83 1.13 -2.28
CA PHE A 91 -5.79 1.21 -3.37
C PHE A 91 -6.23 2.64 -3.68
N VAL A 92 -6.54 3.44 -2.65
CA VAL A 92 -6.92 4.85 -2.80
C VAL A 92 -5.78 5.67 -3.41
N THR A 93 -4.55 5.49 -2.94
CA THR A 93 -3.39 6.23 -3.46
C THR A 93 -3.04 5.84 -4.88
N ILE A 94 -3.10 4.55 -5.24
CA ILE A 94 -2.97 4.12 -6.64
C ILE A 94 -4.03 4.78 -7.52
N THR A 95 -5.29 4.83 -7.07
CA THR A 95 -6.37 5.47 -7.82
C THR A 95 -6.11 6.96 -8.04
N ILE A 96 -5.64 7.67 -7.01
CA ILE A 96 -5.25 9.08 -7.13
C ILE A 96 -4.04 9.23 -8.07
N GLY A 97 -3.04 8.35 -7.95
CA GLY A 97 -1.86 8.35 -8.81
C GLY A 97 -2.22 8.13 -10.29
N LEU A 98 -3.14 7.22 -10.57
CA LEU A 98 -3.71 6.99 -11.90
C LEU A 98 -4.46 8.24 -12.41
N TYR A 99 -5.28 8.86 -11.57
CA TYR A 99 -5.98 10.09 -11.92
C TYR A 99 -5.02 11.22 -12.30
N ILE A 100 -3.93 11.42 -11.53
CA ILE A 100 -2.89 12.41 -11.83
C ILE A 100 -2.24 12.15 -13.21
N LEU A 101 -1.98 10.88 -13.57
CA LEU A 101 -1.44 10.53 -14.88
C LEU A 101 -2.32 11.00 -16.03
N THR A 102 -3.64 11.06 -15.86
CA THR A 102 -4.55 11.57 -16.91
C THR A 102 -4.35 13.05 -17.25
N PHE A 103 -3.72 13.83 -16.36
CA PHE A 103 -3.39 15.25 -16.57
C PHE A 103 -1.98 15.43 -17.12
N ILE A 104 -1.01 14.68 -16.58
CA ILE A 104 0.41 14.85 -16.93
C ILE A 104 0.75 14.11 -18.24
N GLY A 105 0.10 12.97 -18.46
CA GLY A 105 0.40 12.08 -19.57
C GLY A 105 -0.44 12.34 -20.82
N LYS A 106 -1.13 13.46 -21.00
CA LYS A 106 -1.83 13.74 -22.27
C LYS A 106 -0.90 14.52 -23.21
N PRO A 107 -0.44 13.94 -24.34
CA PRO A 107 0.29 14.71 -25.33
C PRO A 107 -0.65 15.73 -25.97
N ASP A 108 -0.22 16.99 -26.02
CA ASP A 108 -0.95 18.06 -26.73
C ASP A 108 -1.04 17.79 -28.24
N ASN A 109 -0.12 16.96 -28.77
CA ASN A 109 -0.06 16.61 -30.17
C ASN A 109 -0.66 15.21 -30.42
N PRO A 110 -1.75 15.10 -31.21
CA PRO A 110 -2.42 13.83 -31.51
C PRO A 110 -1.57 12.85 -32.33
N LEU A 111 -0.44 13.30 -32.88
CA LEU A 111 0.52 12.44 -33.60
C LEU A 111 1.47 11.69 -32.67
N ILE A 112 1.48 11.98 -31.35
CA ILE A 112 2.30 11.26 -30.38
C ILE A 112 1.49 10.05 -29.89
N PRO A 113 1.95 8.81 -30.18
CA PRO A 113 1.26 7.62 -29.73
C PRO A 113 1.13 7.56 -28.21
N GLN A 114 -0.07 7.23 -27.73
CA GLN A 114 -0.34 7.17 -26.29
C GLN A 114 0.48 6.09 -25.55
N TYR A 115 0.99 5.07 -26.24
CA TYR A 115 1.85 4.06 -25.62
C TYR A 115 3.27 4.57 -25.29
N LEU A 116 3.68 5.74 -25.83
CA LEU A 116 4.95 6.39 -25.46
C LEU A 116 4.83 7.21 -24.18
N ILE A 117 3.60 7.43 -23.70
CA ILE A 117 3.34 8.04 -22.40
C ILE A 117 3.75 7.02 -21.35
N SER A 118 4.90 7.27 -20.75
CA SER A 118 5.41 6.51 -19.61
C SER A 118 5.12 7.26 -18.32
N GLU A 119 5.29 6.57 -17.20
CA GLU A 119 5.31 7.22 -15.89
C GLU A 119 6.19 8.48 -15.90
N PRO A 120 5.81 9.55 -15.17
CA PRO A 120 6.57 10.81 -15.16
C PRO A 120 8.02 10.63 -14.70
N PHE A 121 8.31 9.55 -13.97
CA PHE A 121 9.66 9.11 -13.60
C PHE A 121 9.63 7.61 -13.22
N PHE A 122 10.80 6.95 -13.24
CA PHE A 122 11.00 5.49 -13.12
C PHE A 122 10.49 4.80 -11.83
N LEU A 123 10.09 5.56 -10.81
CA LEU A 123 9.65 5.03 -9.50
C LEU A 123 8.26 5.55 -9.11
N TYR A 124 7.50 6.07 -10.06
CA TYR A 124 6.23 6.73 -9.76
C TYR A 124 5.25 5.78 -9.07
N SER A 125 5.04 4.59 -9.64
CA SER A 125 4.24 3.52 -9.05
C SER A 125 4.68 3.19 -7.62
N THR A 126 5.98 2.99 -7.41
CA THR A 126 6.55 2.58 -6.12
C THR A 126 6.34 3.63 -5.06
N ILE A 127 6.53 4.91 -5.40
CA ILE A 127 6.29 6.03 -4.49
C ILE A 127 4.82 6.10 -4.11
N ILE A 128 3.91 5.98 -5.08
CA ILE A 128 2.47 6.00 -4.82
C ILE A 128 2.07 4.86 -3.87
N ILE A 129 2.55 3.64 -4.11
CA ILE A 129 2.32 2.49 -3.21
C ILE A 129 2.90 2.78 -1.82
N GLY A 130 4.13 3.31 -1.75
CA GLY A 130 4.79 3.65 -0.50
C GLY A 130 4.02 4.69 0.32
N ILE A 131 3.47 5.72 -0.32
CA ILE A 131 2.59 6.71 0.32
C ILE A 131 1.35 6.02 0.88
N GLY A 132 0.72 5.13 0.11
CA GLY A 132 -0.41 4.33 0.57
C GLY A 132 -0.10 3.48 1.80
N ILE A 133 1.07 2.85 1.84
CA ILE A 133 1.53 2.07 3.00
C ILE A 133 1.76 2.97 4.23
N GLY A 134 2.35 4.17 4.02
CA GLY A 134 2.72 5.09 5.09
C GLY A 134 1.54 5.84 5.71
N LEU A 135 0.53 6.20 4.93
CA LEU A 135 -0.60 7.03 5.37
C LEU A 135 -1.31 6.52 6.64
N PRO A 136 -1.64 5.22 6.77
CA PRO A 136 -2.23 4.67 8.00
C PRO A 136 -1.39 4.95 9.26
N PHE A 137 -0.07 5.03 9.15
CA PHE A 137 0.80 5.28 10.31
C PHE A 137 0.80 6.75 10.75
N LEU A 138 0.47 7.67 9.84
CA LEU A 138 0.36 9.10 10.11
C LEU A 138 -1.04 9.47 10.61
N LEU A 139 -2.08 8.89 10.01
CA LEU A 139 -3.47 9.25 10.29
C LEU A 139 -4.05 8.49 11.48
N ILE A 140 -3.59 7.26 11.72
CA ILE A 140 -4.15 6.42 12.78
C ILE A 140 -3.22 6.47 13.98
N ASN A 141 -3.51 7.40 14.89
CA ASN A 141 -2.80 7.49 16.15
C ASN A 141 -3.33 6.41 17.10
N ARG A 142 -2.48 5.42 17.43
CA ARG A 142 -2.84 4.28 18.30
C ARG A 142 -1.97 4.18 19.54
N THR A 143 -1.26 5.25 19.87
CA THR A 143 -0.56 5.35 21.15
C THR A 143 -1.54 5.05 22.28
N ALA A 144 -1.11 4.13 23.14
CA ALA A 144 -1.74 3.84 24.41
C ALA A 144 -2.15 5.16 25.08
N LYS A 145 -3.43 5.24 25.43
CA LYS A 145 -4.06 6.19 26.36
C LYS A 145 -3.15 7.34 26.84
N LEU A 146 -3.56 8.55 26.48
CA LEU A 146 -3.40 9.77 27.29
C LEU A 146 -4.01 9.55 28.70
N ASP A 147 -3.42 8.68 29.53
CA ASP A 147 -3.93 8.36 30.87
C ASP A 147 -3.34 9.23 31.98
N GLU A 148 -2.49 10.21 31.71
CA GLU A 148 -1.84 11.00 32.79
C GLU A 148 -2.28 12.47 32.93
N VAL A 149 -3.12 13.02 32.04
CA VAL A 149 -3.44 14.47 32.12
C VAL A 149 -4.76 14.78 32.86
N ASN A 150 -5.64 13.79 33.06
CA ASN A 150 -6.93 14.02 33.72
C ASN A 150 -7.02 13.56 35.18
N GLU A 151 -5.97 12.97 35.76
CA GLU A 151 -5.95 12.60 37.20
C GLU A 151 -5.31 13.66 38.11
N ILE A 152 -4.78 14.76 37.57
CA ILE A 152 -4.19 15.86 38.38
C ILE A 152 -5.25 16.85 38.91
N GLY A 153 -6.53 16.65 38.59
CA GLY A 153 -7.61 17.59 38.94
C GLY A 153 -8.45 17.27 40.18
N THR A 154 -8.29 16.08 40.78
CA THR A 154 -9.15 15.64 41.91
C THR A 154 -8.34 15.18 43.11
N GLU A 155 -7.52 16.07 43.66
CA GLU A 155 -7.19 16.05 45.08
C GLU A 155 -7.04 17.48 45.61
N LYS A 156 -8.15 18.05 46.11
CA LYS A 156 -8.32 18.66 47.43
C LYS A 156 -9.61 19.46 47.53
#